data_AF-A0A8T2UD34-F1
#
_entry.id   AF-A0A8T2UD34-F1
#
_cell.length_a   1.000
_cell.length_b   1.000
_cell.length_c   1.000
_cell.angle_alpha   90.00
_cell.angle_beta   90.00
_cell.angle_gamma   90.00
#
_symmetry.space_group_name_H-M   'P 1'
#
loop_
_entity.id
_entity.type
_entity.pdbx_description
1 polymer ?
#
loop_
_entity_poly.entity_id
_entity_poly.type
_entity_poly.pdbx_seq_one_letter_code
_entity_poly.pdbx_strand_id
1 'polypeptide(L)'
;MSGTGSCSTWQSSPCQVLTDTLVRVSCMPDEYVQEVVEELVNGEVNLNLKCRQGRNVKGWLDVTITNECRTDRSRCWVLICLTRMLEKSVTMDRPWLELSSQYWCSLLEHVEALMKRADLYMLERLQPVKSFLEERIGGSLHELDDYLISYNFQPQTLLDLVQHFKQTKELGEQEIEEVATEVDSCLWSFVDTACISAEDFISFIEAFPESSRSSHDMLYTAIDKLIMKGDYEDEEKQKLLGLVNISKLSPPLQEKALNNTIFLCQPHVLEYVLRQHNEELSVMRDEDKQKLKEIMQKVIRASLKLLEENSRRSKEIVELQKQYASLIEGSKTVCIQESFESSPDIIFNKSRMNGCVHAIIPDEVEEAHSDTPARRSNCSSVDC
;
A
#
# COMPACT_ATOMS: atom_id res chain seq x y z
N MET A 1 -65.68 -37.26 10.05
CA MET A 1 -64.27 -37.15 10.48
C MET A 1 -63.56 -36.28 9.47
N SER A 2 -63.07 -35.12 9.90
CA SER A 2 -62.59 -34.06 9.00
C SER A 2 -61.06 -34.08 8.98
N GLY A 3 -60.46 -34.57 7.88
CA GLY A 3 -59.02 -34.54 7.67
C GLY A 3 -58.63 -33.31 6.85
N THR A 4 -58.40 -32.18 7.52
CA THR A 4 -57.82 -30.99 6.87
C THR A 4 -56.36 -31.25 6.53
N GLY A 5 -56.04 -31.46 5.25
CA GLY A 5 -54.66 -31.42 4.79
C GLY A 5 -54.08 -30.02 5.00
N SER A 6 -53.01 -29.91 5.80
CA SER A 6 -52.30 -28.65 6.00
C SER A 6 -51.57 -28.28 4.71
N CYS A 7 -52.14 -27.36 3.94
CA CYS A 7 -51.43 -26.68 2.86
C CYS A 7 -50.30 -25.86 3.48
N SER A 8 -49.07 -26.36 3.39
CA SER A 8 -47.86 -25.64 3.81
C SER A 8 -47.57 -24.54 2.81
N THR A 9 -48.16 -23.37 3.03
CA THR A 9 -47.88 -22.16 2.25
C THR A 9 -46.38 -21.85 2.33
N TRP A 10 -45.69 -21.89 1.19
CA TRP A 10 -44.26 -21.59 1.10
C TRP A 10 -44.03 -20.09 1.35
N GLN A 11 -43.86 -19.70 2.61
CA GLN A 11 -43.36 -18.37 2.99
C GLN A 11 -41.85 -18.29 2.72
N SER A 12 -41.49 -18.27 1.44
CA SER A 12 -40.13 -17.92 1.02
C SER A 12 -39.82 -16.50 1.49
N SER A 13 -38.69 -16.33 2.18
CA SER A 13 -38.21 -15.00 2.58
C SER A 13 -38.08 -14.13 1.31
N PRO A 14 -38.46 -12.83 1.33
CA PRO A 14 -38.30 -11.94 0.18
C PRO A 14 -36.89 -11.95 -0.41
N CYS A 15 -35.88 -12.19 0.44
CA CYS A 15 -34.49 -12.33 0.04
C CYS A 15 -34.21 -13.61 -0.77
N GLN A 16 -34.89 -14.72 -0.46
CA GLN A 16 -34.79 -15.95 -1.26
C GLN A 16 -35.49 -15.75 -2.61
N VAL A 17 -36.64 -15.07 -2.64
CA VAL A 17 -37.33 -14.72 -3.89
C VAL A 17 -36.42 -13.85 -4.78
N LEU A 18 -35.68 -12.89 -4.19
CA LEU A 18 -34.71 -12.08 -4.92
C LEU A 18 -33.53 -12.92 -5.44
N THR A 19 -32.90 -13.76 -4.60
CA THR A 19 -31.84 -14.70 -5.01
C THR A 19 -32.30 -15.61 -6.16
N ASP A 20 -33.45 -16.28 -6.00
CA ASP A 20 -34.05 -17.13 -7.03
C ASP A 20 -34.30 -16.37 -8.34
N THR A 21 -34.75 -15.12 -8.27
CA THR A 21 -35.01 -14.28 -9.44
C THR A 21 -33.71 -13.91 -10.15
N LEU A 22 -32.74 -13.37 -9.42
CA LEU A 22 -31.43 -12.97 -9.95
C LEU A 22 -30.69 -14.14 -10.60
N VAL A 23 -30.68 -15.32 -9.96
CA VAL A 23 -30.02 -16.54 -10.47
C VAL A 23 -30.73 -17.08 -11.71
N ARG A 24 -32.07 -17.09 -11.76
CA ARG A 24 -32.81 -17.53 -12.96
C ARG A 24 -32.61 -16.57 -14.13
N VAL A 25 -32.63 -15.25 -13.88
CA VAL A 25 -32.39 -14.22 -14.90
C VAL A 25 -30.98 -14.33 -15.45
N SER A 26 -29.95 -14.41 -14.61
CA SER A 26 -28.55 -14.51 -15.05
C SER A 26 -28.19 -15.79 -15.81
N CYS A 27 -29.07 -16.78 -15.84
CA CYS A 27 -28.94 -18.01 -16.64
C CYS A 27 -29.54 -17.92 -18.06
N MET A 28 -30.15 -16.79 -18.44
CA MET A 28 -30.71 -16.58 -19.78
C MET A 28 -29.62 -16.17 -20.82
N PRO A 29 -29.92 -16.22 -22.14
CA PRO A 29 -29.07 -15.61 -23.18
C PRO A 29 -29.01 -14.08 -23.02
N ASP A 30 -27.86 -13.45 -23.34
CA ASP A 30 -27.55 -12.06 -22.92
C ASP A 30 -28.57 -11.02 -23.40
N GLU A 31 -29.12 -11.23 -24.59
CA GLU A 31 -30.17 -10.41 -25.21
C GLU A 31 -31.36 -10.25 -24.25
N TYR A 32 -31.84 -11.36 -23.68
CA TYR A 32 -32.95 -11.36 -22.71
C TYR A 32 -32.51 -10.94 -21.31
N VAL A 33 -31.28 -11.29 -20.89
CA VAL A 33 -30.79 -10.87 -19.55
C VAL A 33 -30.76 -9.36 -19.47
N GLN A 34 -30.27 -8.68 -20.51
CA GLN A 34 -30.15 -7.23 -20.52
C GLN A 34 -31.53 -6.55 -20.39
N GLU A 35 -32.54 -6.98 -21.16
CA GLU A 35 -33.91 -6.46 -21.05
C GLU A 35 -34.51 -6.68 -19.65
N VAL A 36 -34.39 -7.88 -19.09
CA VAL A 36 -34.95 -8.19 -17.77
C VAL A 36 -34.19 -7.48 -16.64
N VAL A 37 -32.88 -7.25 -16.78
CA VAL A 37 -32.11 -6.42 -15.85
C VAL A 37 -32.58 -4.95 -15.89
N GLU A 38 -32.86 -4.38 -17.07
CA GLU A 38 -33.48 -3.05 -17.15
C GLU A 38 -34.85 -3.02 -16.45
N GLU A 39 -35.71 -4.02 -16.62
CA GLU A 39 -37.00 -4.09 -15.93
C GLU A 39 -36.85 -4.20 -14.41
N LEU A 40 -35.93 -5.05 -13.91
CA LEU A 40 -35.65 -5.22 -12.48
C LEU A 40 -35.07 -3.96 -11.83
N VAL A 41 -34.14 -3.29 -12.51
CA VAL A 41 -33.62 -1.98 -12.10
C VAL A 41 -34.74 -0.94 -12.11
N ASN A 42 -35.64 -1.00 -13.09
CA ASN A 42 -36.74 -0.04 -13.19
C ASN A 42 -37.87 -0.25 -12.18
N GLY A 43 -38.07 -1.47 -11.67
CA GLY A 43 -39.12 -1.82 -10.69
C GLY A 43 -38.92 -1.32 -9.25
N GLU A 44 -37.97 -0.42 -8.99
CA GLU A 44 -37.71 0.22 -7.69
C GLU A 44 -37.55 -0.76 -6.50
N VAL A 45 -36.96 -1.94 -6.76
CA VAL A 45 -36.77 -2.97 -5.74
C VAL A 45 -35.77 -2.48 -4.68
N ASN A 46 -36.29 -2.18 -3.48
CA ASN A 46 -35.51 -1.58 -2.40
C ASN A 46 -34.54 -2.59 -1.74
N LEU A 47 -33.30 -2.62 -2.22
CA LEU A 47 -32.24 -3.50 -1.69
C LEU A 47 -31.87 -3.22 -0.22
N ASN A 48 -32.12 -1.99 0.29
CA ASN A 48 -31.88 -1.62 1.69
C ASN A 48 -32.77 -2.39 2.69
N LEU A 49 -33.75 -3.18 2.22
CA LEU A 49 -34.52 -4.12 3.05
C LEU A 49 -33.64 -5.11 3.82
N LYS A 50 -32.45 -5.48 3.32
CA LYS A 50 -31.51 -6.33 4.09
C LYS A 50 -30.74 -5.57 5.16
N CYS A 51 -30.18 -4.41 4.84
CA CYS A 51 -29.45 -3.57 5.79
C CYS A 51 -30.34 -3.19 6.99
N ARG A 52 -31.58 -2.76 6.71
CA ARG A 52 -32.59 -2.43 7.72
C ARG A 52 -33.07 -3.62 8.56
N GLN A 53 -32.75 -4.85 8.17
CA GLN A 53 -33.06 -6.08 8.92
C GLN A 53 -31.86 -6.61 9.72
N GLY A 54 -30.71 -5.92 9.75
CA GLY A 54 -29.51 -6.37 10.47
C GLY A 54 -28.96 -7.71 9.97
N ARG A 55 -29.20 -8.03 8.70
CA ARG A 55 -28.78 -9.29 8.07
C ARG A 55 -27.43 -9.11 7.40
N ASN A 56 -26.48 -10.02 7.68
CA ASN A 56 -25.17 -10.05 7.02
C ASN A 56 -25.33 -9.99 5.49
N VAL A 57 -24.96 -8.85 4.90
CA VAL A 57 -25.08 -8.60 3.45
C VAL A 57 -24.00 -9.38 2.70
N LYS A 58 -22.74 -9.28 3.15
CA LYS A 58 -21.59 -10.02 2.60
C LYS A 58 -21.88 -11.51 2.49
N GLY A 59 -22.25 -12.15 3.60
CA GLY A 59 -22.59 -13.58 3.63
C GLY A 59 -23.78 -14.00 2.76
N TRP A 60 -24.65 -13.07 2.36
CA TRP A 60 -25.71 -13.36 1.38
C TRP A 60 -25.26 -13.18 -0.07
N LEU A 61 -24.42 -12.18 -0.33
CA LEU A 61 -23.77 -12.00 -1.63
C LEU A 61 -22.84 -13.19 -1.91
N ASP A 62 -22.03 -13.61 -0.93
CA ASP A 62 -21.19 -14.81 -0.98
C ASP A 62 -22.00 -16.03 -1.42
N VAL A 63 -23.13 -16.32 -0.77
CA VAL A 63 -24.00 -17.44 -1.12
C VAL A 63 -24.62 -17.27 -2.51
N THR A 64 -25.19 -16.10 -2.81
CA THR A 64 -25.90 -15.85 -4.07
C THR A 64 -24.98 -15.90 -5.28
N ILE A 65 -23.77 -15.34 -5.18
CA ILE A 65 -22.80 -15.23 -6.27
C ILE A 65 -21.91 -16.46 -6.33
N THR A 66 -21.38 -16.95 -5.20
CA THR A 66 -20.43 -18.08 -5.23
C THR A 66 -21.15 -19.41 -5.35
N ASN A 67 -22.21 -19.64 -4.58
CA ASN A 67 -22.85 -20.96 -4.45
C ASN A 67 -24.03 -21.17 -5.42
N GLU A 68 -24.93 -20.20 -5.55
CA GLU A 68 -26.14 -20.36 -6.38
C GLU A 68 -25.87 -20.13 -7.89
N CYS A 69 -24.99 -19.18 -8.24
CA CYS A 69 -24.60 -18.96 -9.64
C CYS A 69 -23.59 -20.01 -10.12
N ARG A 70 -23.97 -20.77 -11.15
CA ARG A 70 -23.18 -21.92 -11.65
C ARG A 70 -22.03 -21.56 -12.59
N THR A 71 -22.01 -20.35 -13.15
CA THR A 71 -21.04 -19.93 -14.17
C THR A 71 -20.52 -18.52 -13.88
N ASP A 72 -19.28 -18.21 -14.25
CA ASP A 72 -18.75 -16.85 -14.06
C ASP A 72 -19.55 -15.81 -14.85
N ARG A 73 -20.08 -16.16 -16.03
CA ARG A 73 -21.10 -15.39 -16.77
C ARG A 73 -22.34 -15.03 -15.93
N SER A 74 -22.94 -16.00 -15.23
CA SER A 74 -24.12 -15.72 -14.39
C SER A 74 -23.75 -14.83 -13.19
N ARG A 75 -22.56 -15.03 -12.60
CA ARG A 75 -22.01 -14.15 -11.56
C ARG A 75 -21.87 -12.70 -12.03
N CYS A 76 -21.37 -12.49 -13.26
CA CYS A 76 -21.22 -11.15 -13.85
C CYS A 76 -22.58 -10.45 -13.92
N TRP A 77 -23.60 -11.12 -14.45
CA TRP A 77 -24.94 -10.56 -14.59
C TRP A 77 -25.61 -10.25 -13.25
N VAL A 78 -25.43 -11.09 -12.22
CA VAL A 78 -25.94 -10.79 -10.87
C VAL A 78 -25.27 -9.55 -10.28
N LEU A 79 -23.95 -9.40 -10.45
CA LEU A 79 -23.22 -8.21 -10.00
C LEU A 79 -23.68 -6.94 -10.75
N ILE A 80 -23.74 -6.98 -12.08
CA ILE A 80 -24.23 -5.88 -12.93
C ILE A 80 -25.64 -5.46 -12.50
N CYS A 81 -26.55 -6.42 -12.30
CA CYS A 81 -27.92 -6.14 -11.87
C CYS A 81 -27.96 -5.48 -10.50
N LEU A 82 -27.25 -6.04 -9.50
CA LEU A 82 -27.26 -5.52 -8.13
C LEU A 82 -26.65 -4.13 -8.02
N THR A 83 -25.51 -3.86 -8.67
CA THR A 83 -24.90 -2.52 -8.67
C THR A 83 -25.83 -1.49 -9.31
N ARG A 84 -26.45 -1.79 -10.45
CA ARG A 84 -27.38 -0.86 -11.12
C ARG A 84 -28.68 -0.62 -10.34
N MET A 85 -29.17 -1.64 -9.63
CA MET A 85 -30.31 -1.49 -8.72
C MET A 85 -29.97 -0.56 -7.54
N LEU A 86 -28.75 -0.66 -6.99
CA LEU A 86 -28.27 0.24 -5.94
C LEU A 86 -28.05 1.66 -6.48
N GLU A 87 -27.37 1.81 -7.62
CA GLU A 87 -27.15 3.07 -8.33
C GLU A 87 -28.46 3.84 -8.49
N LYS A 88 -29.51 3.22 -9.05
CA LYS A 88 -30.82 3.87 -9.21
C LYS A 88 -31.48 4.23 -7.88
N SER A 89 -31.16 3.52 -6.79
CA SER A 89 -31.69 3.80 -5.45
C SER A 89 -30.99 4.95 -4.72
N VAL A 90 -29.85 5.44 -5.24
CA VAL A 90 -29.16 6.62 -4.71
C VAL A 90 -29.87 7.88 -5.21
N THR A 91 -30.52 8.58 -4.29
CA THR A 91 -31.06 9.93 -4.53
C THR A 91 -29.94 10.97 -4.42
N MET A 92 -29.89 11.95 -5.33
CA MET A 92 -28.95 13.09 -5.29
C MET A 92 -28.90 13.80 -3.93
N ASP A 93 -30.02 13.84 -3.20
CA ASP A 93 -30.13 14.50 -1.88
C ASP A 93 -29.62 13.66 -0.69
N ARG A 94 -29.13 12.43 -0.92
CA ARG A 94 -28.56 11.54 0.11
C ARG A 94 -27.36 10.76 -0.44
N PRO A 95 -26.17 11.39 -0.51
CA PRO A 95 -24.96 10.76 -1.01
C PRO A 95 -24.34 9.73 -0.04
N TRP A 96 -24.77 9.68 1.22
CA TRP A 96 -24.20 8.83 2.28
C TRP A 96 -24.23 7.33 1.94
N LEU A 97 -23.15 6.62 2.27
CA LEU A 97 -23.03 5.17 2.15
C LEU A 97 -23.65 4.43 3.33
N GLU A 98 -23.76 5.03 4.52
CA GLU A 98 -24.09 4.39 5.83
C GLU A 98 -25.06 3.19 5.78
N LEU A 99 -26.21 3.33 5.09
CA LEU A 99 -27.25 2.28 5.03
C LEU A 99 -26.96 1.16 4.01
N SER A 100 -25.83 1.22 3.31
CA SER A 100 -25.52 0.45 2.10
C SER A 100 -24.02 0.16 1.89
N SER A 101 -23.12 0.67 2.72
CA SER A 101 -21.66 0.46 2.68
C SER A 101 -21.26 -1.02 2.51
N GLN A 102 -21.90 -1.94 3.26
CA GLN A 102 -21.68 -3.39 3.11
C GLN A 102 -22.06 -3.92 1.71
N TYR A 103 -23.07 -3.35 1.04
CA TYR A 103 -23.40 -3.72 -0.33
C TYR A 103 -22.32 -3.25 -1.28
N TRP A 104 -21.91 -1.99 -1.21
CA TRP A 104 -20.91 -1.42 -2.11
C TRP A 104 -19.56 -2.15 -1.99
N CYS A 105 -19.04 -2.28 -0.78
CA CYS A 105 -17.76 -2.94 -0.52
C CYS A 105 -17.77 -4.43 -0.92
N SER A 106 -18.85 -5.16 -0.62
CA SER A 106 -18.96 -6.58 -0.98
C SER A 106 -19.15 -6.78 -2.49
N LEU A 107 -19.86 -5.88 -3.19
CA LEU A 107 -19.94 -5.93 -4.65
C LEU A 107 -18.58 -5.65 -5.29
N LEU A 108 -17.79 -4.69 -4.79
CA LEU A 108 -16.45 -4.40 -5.30
C LEU A 108 -15.50 -5.60 -5.11
N GLU A 109 -15.48 -6.21 -3.92
CA GLU A 109 -14.75 -7.45 -3.62
C GLU A 109 -15.08 -8.58 -4.61
N HIS A 110 -16.38 -8.79 -4.88
CA HIS A 110 -16.82 -9.82 -5.82
C HIS A 110 -16.51 -9.49 -7.29
N VAL A 111 -16.61 -8.22 -7.70
CA VAL A 111 -16.23 -7.76 -9.06
C VAL A 111 -14.74 -8.00 -9.29
N GLU A 112 -13.88 -7.58 -8.37
CA GLU A 112 -12.43 -7.78 -8.43
C GLU A 112 -12.05 -9.27 -8.49
N ALA A 113 -12.71 -10.12 -7.69
CA ALA A 113 -12.52 -11.57 -7.71
C ALA A 113 -13.05 -12.24 -8.99
N LEU A 114 -13.95 -11.60 -9.73
CA LEU A 114 -14.54 -12.13 -10.96
C LEU A 114 -13.81 -11.65 -12.22
N MET A 115 -13.28 -10.44 -12.23
CA MET A 115 -12.46 -9.91 -13.33
C MET A 115 -11.17 -10.72 -13.58
N LYS A 116 -10.71 -11.51 -12.61
CA LYS A 116 -9.59 -12.46 -12.80
C LYS A 116 -9.96 -13.73 -13.57
N ARG A 117 -11.26 -13.96 -13.85
CA ARG A 117 -11.82 -15.21 -14.40
C ARG A 117 -12.82 -15.00 -15.54
N ALA A 118 -13.40 -13.82 -15.66
CA ALA A 118 -14.34 -13.46 -16.72
C ALA A 118 -13.67 -13.50 -18.11
N ASP A 119 -14.46 -13.84 -19.13
CA ASP A 119 -14.05 -13.69 -20.53
C ASP A 119 -14.03 -12.21 -20.96
N LEU A 120 -13.39 -11.90 -22.10
CA LEU A 120 -13.24 -10.53 -22.59
C LEU A 120 -14.59 -9.79 -22.74
N TYR A 121 -15.63 -10.49 -23.19
CA TYR A 121 -16.98 -9.92 -23.36
C TYR A 121 -17.59 -9.50 -22.02
N MET A 122 -17.39 -10.29 -20.97
CA MET A 122 -17.81 -9.93 -19.63
C MET A 122 -16.90 -8.91 -18.94
N LEU A 123 -15.61 -8.88 -19.24
CA LEU A 123 -14.68 -7.86 -18.75
C LEU A 123 -15.07 -6.45 -19.22
N GLU A 124 -15.41 -6.29 -20.50
CA GLU A 124 -15.92 -5.03 -21.05
C GLU A 124 -17.20 -4.54 -20.33
N ARG A 125 -18.03 -5.46 -19.82
CA ARG A 125 -19.24 -5.15 -19.04
C ARG A 125 -18.99 -4.94 -17.55
N LEU A 126 -17.98 -5.59 -16.97
CA LEU A 126 -17.62 -5.44 -15.54
C LEU A 126 -16.76 -4.21 -15.28
N GLN A 127 -15.92 -3.77 -16.22
CA GLN A 127 -15.03 -2.63 -16.02
C GLN A 127 -15.78 -1.33 -15.63
N PRO A 128 -16.90 -0.94 -16.28
CA PRO A 128 -17.68 0.22 -15.84
C PRO A 128 -18.30 0.03 -14.45
N VAL A 129 -18.66 -1.20 -14.08
CA VAL A 129 -19.21 -1.53 -12.76
C VAL A 129 -18.14 -1.41 -11.68
N LYS A 130 -16.90 -1.86 -11.93
CA LYS A 130 -15.75 -1.65 -11.03
C LYS A 130 -15.51 -0.15 -10.83
N SER A 131 -15.32 0.60 -11.90
CA SER A 131 -15.01 2.04 -11.81
C SER A 131 -16.13 2.86 -11.15
N PHE A 132 -17.41 2.53 -11.38
CA PHE A 132 -18.52 3.16 -10.66
C PHE A 132 -18.49 2.85 -9.15
N LEU A 133 -18.23 1.60 -8.77
CA LEU A 133 -18.10 1.22 -7.35
C LEU A 133 -16.91 1.93 -6.69
N GLU A 134 -15.79 2.07 -7.41
CA GLU A 134 -14.59 2.76 -6.90
C GLU A 134 -14.81 4.25 -6.70
N GLU A 135 -15.40 4.92 -7.68
CA GLU A 135 -15.80 6.34 -7.57
C GLU A 135 -16.76 6.54 -6.38
N ARG A 136 -17.74 5.64 -6.24
CA ARG A 136 -18.79 5.75 -5.24
C ARG A 136 -18.30 5.47 -3.81
N ILE A 137 -17.42 4.48 -3.63
CA ILE A 137 -16.83 4.11 -2.34
C ILE A 137 -15.75 5.13 -1.96
N GLY A 138 -14.87 5.50 -2.89
CA GLY A 138 -13.81 6.47 -2.68
C GLY A 138 -14.34 7.87 -2.34
N GLY A 139 -15.41 8.32 -2.98
CA GLY A 139 -16.04 9.62 -2.68
C GLY A 139 -16.50 9.78 -1.22
N SER A 140 -16.81 8.67 -0.54
CA SER A 140 -17.29 8.60 0.84
C SER A 140 -16.41 7.67 1.70
N LEU A 141 -15.10 7.63 1.43
CA LEU A 141 -14.15 6.72 2.10
C LEU A 141 -14.12 6.89 3.62
N HIS A 142 -14.36 8.11 4.11
CA HIS A 142 -14.46 8.47 5.52
C HIS A 142 -15.73 7.93 6.22
N GLU A 143 -16.71 7.39 5.49
CA GLU A 143 -17.95 6.81 6.04
C GLU A 143 -17.87 5.27 6.24
N LEU A 144 -16.69 4.66 6.11
CA LEU A 144 -16.52 3.21 6.02
C LEU A 144 -16.08 2.51 7.31
N ASP A 145 -15.75 3.25 8.37
CA ASP A 145 -15.28 2.74 9.67
C ASP A 145 -14.12 1.72 9.56
N ASP A 146 -14.38 0.43 9.77
CA ASP A 146 -13.39 -0.66 9.70
C ASP A 146 -13.47 -1.46 8.37
N TYR A 147 -14.22 -0.98 7.38
CA TYR A 147 -14.52 -1.78 6.19
C TYR A 147 -13.38 -1.90 5.17
N LEU A 148 -12.42 -0.97 5.08
CA LEU A 148 -11.28 -1.17 4.16
C LEU A 148 -10.43 -2.35 4.62
N ILE A 149 -10.21 -2.46 5.94
CA ILE A 149 -9.52 -3.59 6.56
C ILE A 149 -10.38 -4.87 6.43
N SER A 150 -11.69 -4.80 6.69
CA SER A 150 -12.59 -5.97 6.70
C SER A 150 -12.84 -6.59 5.32
N TYR A 151 -12.77 -5.81 4.24
CA TYR A 151 -12.91 -6.29 2.86
C TYR A 151 -11.56 -6.58 2.19
N ASN A 152 -10.45 -6.05 2.71
CA ASN A 152 -9.08 -6.36 2.28
C ASN A 152 -8.92 -6.29 0.74
N PHE A 153 -9.34 -5.16 0.16
CA PHE A 153 -9.18 -4.85 -1.26
C PHE A 153 -7.71 -4.94 -1.69
N GLN A 154 -7.45 -5.21 -2.97
CA GLN A 154 -6.05 -5.21 -3.45
C GLN A 154 -5.44 -3.80 -3.46
N PRO A 155 -4.10 -3.67 -3.42
CA PRO A 155 -3.43 -2.37 -3.41
C PRO A 155 -3.86 -1.42 -4.52
N GLN A 156 -4.00 -1.88 -5.77
CA GLN A 156 -4.47 -1.03 -6.87
C GLN A 156 -5.88 -0.48 -6.62
N THR A 157 -6.82 -1.35 -6.25
CA THR A 157 -8.21 -0.94 -5.95
C THR A 157 -8.25 0.04 -4.78
N LEU A 158 -7.45 -0.16 -3.72
CA LEU A 158 -7.36 0.81 -2.62
C LEU A 158 -6.69 2.13 -3.04
N LEU A 159 -5.69 2.12 -3.94
CA LEU A 159 -5.14 3.34 -4.54
C LEU A 159 -6.22 4.10 -5.34
N ASP A 160 -7.02 3.39 -6.14
CA ASP A 160 -8.10 3.97 -6.94
C ASP A 160 -9.16 4.62 -6.01
N LEU A 161 -9.55 3.94 -4.92
CA LEU A 161 -10.43 4.49 -3.87
C LEU A 161 -9.86 5.78 -3.24
N VAL A 162 -8.58 5.78 -2.86
CA VAL A 162 -7.90 6.94 -2.27
C VAL A 162 -7.77 8.10 -3.28
N GLN A 163 -7.56 7.81 -4.56
CA GLN A 163 -7.55 8.83 -5.63
C GLN A 163 -8.92 9.50 -5.80
N HIS A 164 -10.01 8.74 -5.69
CA HIS A 164 -11.37 9.30 -5.71
C HIS A 164 -11.66 10.13 -4.45
N PHE A 165 -11.28 9.64 -3.26
CA PHE A 165 -11.39 10.39 -2.01
C PHE A 165 -10.75 11.78 -2.10
N LYS A 166 -9.50 11.85 -2.60
CA LYS A 166 -8.78 13.13 -2.79
C LYS A 166 -9.43 14.13 -3.75
N GLN A 167 -10.38 13.70 -4.58
CA GLN A 167 -11.11 14.58 -5.50
C GLN A 167 -12.36 15.21 -4.87
N THR A 168 -12.79 14.71 -3.70
CA THR A 168 -13.90 15.28 -2.91
C THR A 168 -13.54 16.66 -2.37
N LYS A 169 -14.38 17.66 -2.67
CA LYS A 169 -14.05 19.09 -2.49
C LYS A 169 -14.30 19.66 -1.10
N GLU A 170 -14.81 18.85 -0.18
CA GLU A 170 -15.34 19.31 1.13
C GLU A 170 -14.70 18.59 2.33
N LEU A 171 -13.57 17.90 2.13
CA LEU A 171 -12.91 17.12 3.18
C LEU A 171 -12.29 17.99 4.29
N GLY A 172 -12.62 17.67 5.53
CA GLY A 172 -12.00 18.23 6.73
C GLY A 172 -10.66 17.57 7.08
N GLU A 173 -9.81 18.27 7.85
CA GLU A 173 -8.52 17.73 8.30
C GLU A 173 -8.66 16.42 9.09
N GLN A 174 -9.73 16.30 9.91
CA GLN A 174 -10.04 15.11 10.68
C GLN A 174 -10.39 13.90 9.79
N GLU A 175 -11.23 14.08 8.78
CA GLU A 175 -11.62 13.01 7.84
C GLU A 175 -10.40 12.49 7.05
N ILE A 176 -9.44 13.38 6.76
CA ILE A 176 -8.19 13.02 6.10
C ILE A 176 -7.25 12.25 7.06
N GLU A 177 -7.19 12.61 8.36
CA GLU A 177 -6.43 11.87 9.38
C GLU A 177 -7.03 10.47 9.66
N GLU A 178 -8.36 10.37 9.76
CA GLU A 178 -9.07 9.10 9.97
C GLU A 178 -8.82 8.13 8.80
N VAL A 179 -9.04 8.58 7.56
CA VAL A 179 -8.79 7.76 6.36
C VAL A 179 -7.31 7.42 6.17
N ALA A 180 -6.39 8.35 6.45
CA ALA A 180 -4.94 8.05 6.40
C ALA A 180 -4.55 6.95 7.41
N THR A 181 -5.18 6.94 8.59
CA THR A 181 -4.93 5.95 9.65
C THR A 181 -5.48 4.56 9.27
N GLU A 182 -6.66 4.48 8.64
CA GLU A 182 -7.20 3.21 8.14
C GLU A 182 -6.34 2.67 6.97
N VAL A 183 -5.93 3.54 6.03
CA VAL A 183 -5.05 3.16 4.92
C VAL A 183 -3.68 2.68 5.42
N ASP A 184 -3.07 3.33 6.41
CA ASP A 184 -1.81 2.86 7.00
C ASP A 184 -1.97 1.48 7.69
N SER A 185 -3.17 1.18 8.21
CA SER A 185 -3.51 -0.14 8.76
C SER A 185 -3.67 -1.20 7.66
N CYS A 186 -4.25 -0.85 6.51
CA CYS A 186 -4.26 -1.69 5.31
C CYS A 186 -2.84 -1.94 4.77
N LEU A 187 -1.99 -0.91 4.71
CA LEU A 187 -0.58 -1.03 4.31
C LEU A 187 0.17 -2.04 5.19
N TRP A 188 -0.03 -2.01 6.51
CA TRP A 188 0.56 -2.98 7.43
C TRP A 188 0.14 -4.43 7.11
N SER A 189 -1.14 -4.66 6.79
CA SER A 189 -1.66 -5.95 6.32
C SER A 189 -1.01 -6.41 5.01
N PHE A 190 -0.84 -5.49 4.05
CA PHE A 190 -0.21 -5.79 2.76
C PHE A 190 1.28 -6.12 2.88
N VAL A 191 2.01 -5.42 3.76
CA VAL A 191 3.41 -5.75 4.10
C VAL A 191 3.48 -7.10 4.82
N ASP A 192 2.47 -7.48 5.62
CA ASP A 192 2.47 -8.80 6.26
C ASP A 192 2.23 -9.94 5.26
N THR A 193 1.29 -9.74 4.34
CA THR A 193 0.95 -10.70 3.29
C THR A 193 1.86 -10.64 2.05
N ALA A 194 2.81 -9.70 2.01
CA ALA A 194 3.76 -9.46 0.93
C ALA A 194 3.11 -9.24 -0.45
N CYS A 195 1.98 -8.51 -0.48
CA CYS A 195 1.18 -8.30 -1.69
C CYS A 195 1.29 -6.90 -2.32
N ILE A 196 2.21 -6.05 -1.83
CA ILE A 196 2.38 -4.65 -2.25
C ILE A 196 3.80 -4.38 -2.76
N SER A 197 3.93 -3.56 -3.82
CA SER A 197 5.23 -3.10 -4.33
C SER A 197 5.74 -1.87 -3.57
N ALA A 198 7.03 -1.53 -3.73
CA ALA A 198 7.56 -0.28 -3.16
C ALA A 198 6.94 0.97 -3.80
N GLU A 199 6.62 0.92 -5.10
CA GLU A 199 5.99 2.03 -5.84
C GLU A 199 4.56 2.30 -5.36
N ASP A 200 3.76 1.25 -5.16
CA ASP A 200 2.41 1.36 -4.59
C ASP A 200 2.49 1.89 -3.16
N PHE A 201 3.41 1.37 -2.34
CA PHE A 201 3.59 1.79 -0.95
C PHE A 201 3.95 3.28 -0.85
N ILE A 202 4.90 3.76 -1.67
CA ILE A 202 5.24 5.19 -1.77
C ILE A 202 4.00 6.00 -2.18
N SER A 203 3.27 5.54 -3.20
CA SER A 203 2.07 6.22 -3.71
C SER A 203 0.98 6.40 -2.65
N PHE A 204 0.79 5.42 -1.75
CA PHE A 204 -0.14 5.56 -0.61
C PHE A 204 0.32 6.58 0.43
N ILE A 205 1.61 6.68 0.71
CA ILE A 205 2.11 7.64 1.70
C ILE A 205 2.04 9.07 1.14
N GLU A 206 2.47 9.26 -0.11
CA GLU A 206 2.37 10.53 -0.86
C GLU A 206 0.93 10.93 -1.20
N ALA A 207 -0.04 10.00 -1.12
CA ALA A 207 -1.45 10.33 -1.30
C ALA A 207 -1.94 11.33 -0.24
N PHE A 208 -1.45 11.26 0.99
CA PHE A 208 -1.92 12.10 2.11
C PHE A 208 -0.89 13.17 2.49
N PRO A 209 -1.32 14.37 2.92
CA PRO A 209 -0.39 15.38 3.41
C PRO A 209 0.29 14.89 4.69
N GLU A 210 1.56 15.25 4.89
CA GLU A 210 2.30 14.79 6.07
C GLU A 210 1.59 15.15 7.40
N SER A 211 0.84 16.25 7.43
CA SER A 211 0.05 16.68 8.60
C SER A 211 -1.06 15.71 9.02
N SER A 212 -1.54 14.82 8.14
CA SER A 212 -2.59 13.84 8.48
C SER A 212 -2.11 12.64 9.30
N ARG A 213 -0.80 12.57 9.61
CA ARG A 213 -0.20 11.51 10.41
C ARG A 213 0.44 12.11 11.66
N SER A 214 -0.17 11.85 12.81
CA SER A 214 0.29 12.30 14.13
C SER A 214 1.49 11.48 14.65
N SER A 215 1.64 10.22 14.23
CA SER A 215 2.82 9.37 14.50
C SER A 215 3.28 8.65 13.23
N HIS A 216 4.59 8.41 13.10
CA HIS A 216 5.18 7.63 12.00
C HIS A 216 5.67 6.24 12.46
N ASP A 217 5.32 5.80 13.67
CA ASP A 217 5.78 4.53 14.26
C ASP A 217 5.37 3.29 13.45
N MET A 218 4.09 3.23 13.06
CA MET A 218 3.55 2.15 12.23
C MET A 218 4.16 2.17 10.82
N LEU A 219 4.28 3.37 10.23
CA LEU A 219 4.91 3.58 8.92
C LEU A 219 6.38 3.12 8.91
N TYR A 220 7.20 3.55 9.87
CA TYR A 220 8.59 3.11 9.98
C TYR A 220 8.70 1.59 10.15
N THR A 221 7.85 1.00 10.99
CA THR A 221 7.85 -0.45 11.22
C THR A 221 7.38 -1.21 9.96
N ALA A 222 6.43 -0.66 9.21
CA ALA A 222 5.99 -1.22 7.93
C ALA A 222 7.11 -1.18 6.88
N ILE A 223 7.82 -0.07 6.75
CA ILE A 223 8.97 0.08 5.84
C ILE A 223 10.11 -0.87 6.22
N ASP A 224 10.48 -0.93 7.49
CA ASP A 224 11.52 -1.84 8.01
C ASP A 224 11.18 -3.31 7.68
N LYS A 225 9.92 -3.70 7.93
CA LYS A 225 9.40 -5.05 7.61
C LYS A 225 9.30 -5.34 6.11
N LEU A 226 8.97 -4.34 5.28
CA LEU A 226 8.95 -4.44 3.83
C LEU A 226 10.38 -4.67 3.31
N ILE A 227 11.33 -3.82 3.71
CA ILE A 227 12.75 -3.92 3.34
C ILE A 227 13.37 -5.26 3.81
N MET A 228 12.97 -5.78 4.97
CA MET A 228 13.43 -7.10 5.45
C MET A 228 12.86 -8.29 4.65
N LYS A 229 11.73 -8.13 3.95
CA LYS A 229 11.06 -9.20 3.18
C LYS A 229 11.39 -9.19 1.69
N GLY A 230 11.64 -8.01 1.12
CA GLY A 230 11.96 -7.84 -0.31
C GLY A 230 13.45 -7.68 -0.59
N ASP A 231 13.83 -7.91 -1.84
CA ASP A 231 15.18 -7.66 -2.36
C ASP A 231 15.15 -6.32 -3.10
N TYR A 232 15.40 -5.23 -2.36
CA TYR A 232 15.32 -3.86 -2.85
C TYR A 232 16.70 -3.26 -3.09
N GLU A 233 16.85 -2.44 -4.13
CA GLU A 233 18.08 -1.68 -4.36
C GLU A 233 18.26 -0.57 -3.31
N ASP A 234 19.49 -0.14 -3.08
CA ASP A 234 19.77 0.88 -2.05
C ASP A 234 19.08 2.22 -2.33
N GLU A 235 18.83 2.58 -3.60
CA GLU A 235 18.03 3.74 -3.97
C GLU A 235 16.54 3.60 -3.56
N GLU A 236 15.98 2.40 -3.63
CA GLU A 236 14.59 2.14 -3.21
C GLU A 236 14.46 2.15 -1.69
N LYS A 237 15.42 1.53 -0.99
CA LYS A 237 15.52 1.62 0.47
C LYS A 237 15.62 3.08 0.93
N GLN A 238 16.42 3.89 0.24
CA GLN A 238 16.53 5.34 0.49
C GLN A 238 15.21 6.08 0.21
N LYS A 239 14.47 5.77 -0.85
CA LYS A 239 13.13 6.36 -1.09
C LYS A 239 12.15 6.02 0.01
N LEU A 240 12.00 4.73 0.33
CA LEU A 240 11.07 4.24 1.37
C LEU A 240 11.37 4.86 2.74
N LEU A 241 12.63 4.80 3.19
CA LEU A 241 13.06 5.39 4.46
C LEU A 241 12.98 6.93 4.47
N GLY A 242 13.03 7.56 3.30
CA GLY A 242 12.85 9.00 3.11
C GLY A 242 11.46 9.52 3.50
N LEU A 243 10.43 8.65 3.46
CA LEU A 243 9.04 8.98 3.81
C LEU A 243 8.82 9.20 5.32
N VAL A 244 9.77 8.78 6.16
CA VAL A 244 9.62 8.83 7.62
C VAL A 244 10.14 10.15 8.18
N ASN A 245 9.25 10.92 8.82
CA ASN A 245 9.65 12.06 9.63
C ASN A 245 10.10 11.59 11.02
N ILE A 246 11.40 11.72 11.29
CA ILE A 246 12.03 11.39 12.58
C ILE A 246 11.39 12.11 13.79
N SER A 247 10.85 13.32 13.62
CA SER A 247 10.25 14.07 14.74
C SER A 247 8.91 13.50 15.20
N LYS A 248 8.33 12.55 14.44
CA LYS A 248 7.06 11.87 14.72
C LYS A 248 7.25 10.41 15.11
N LEU A 249 8.50 9.98 15.32
CA LEU A 249 8.79 8.67 15.90
C LEU A 249 8.78 8.76 17.42
N SER A 250 8.25 7.72 18.09
CA SER A 250 8.44 7.56 19.52
C SER A 250 9.92 7.30 19.86
N PRO A 251 10.40 7.69 21.04
CA PRO A 251 11.81 7.55 21.43
C PRO A 251 12.45 6.17 21.17
N PRO A 252 11.82 5.01 21.44
CA PRO A 252 12.44 3.71 21.16
C PRO A 252 12.58 3.42 19.66
N LEU A 253 11.66 3.88 18.82
CA LEU A 253 11.76 3.73 17.37
C LEU A 253 12.71 4.76 16.76
N GLN A 254 12.80 5.96 17.34
CA GLN A 254 13.80 6.96 16.99
C GLN A 254 15.23 6.41 17.21
N GLU A 255 15.51 5.81 18.37
CA GLU A 255 16.81 5.16 18.64
C GLU A 255 17.09 4.01 17.66
N LYS A 256 16.09 3.13 17.42
CA LYS A 256 16.23 2.05 16.43
C LYS A 256 16.52 2.59 15.02
N ALA A 257 15.83 3.66 14.60
CA ALA A 257 15.98 4.26 13.29
C ALA A 257 17.35 4.95 13.12
N LEU A 258 17.85 5.64 14.14
CA LEU A 258 19.19 6.26 14.11
C LEU A 258 20.34 5.25 14.06
N ASN A 259 20.13 4.02 14.53
CA ASN A 259 21.07 2.92 14.34
C ASN A 259 21.07 2.33 12.91
N ASN A 260 20.08 2.66 12.08
CA ASN A 260 20.06 2.28 10.67
C ASN A 260 20.85 3.32 9.84
N THR A 261 21.99 2.92 9.29
CA THR A 261 22.88 3.82 8.52
C THR A 261 22.23 4.39 7.26
N ILE A 262 21.31 3.66 6.63
CA ILE A 262 20.58 4.11 5.43
C ILE A 262 19.63 5.25 5.80
N PHE A 263 18.92 5.13 6.93
CA PHE A 263 18.06 6.17 7.48
C PHE A 263 18.84 7.37 8.01
N LEU A 264 19.94 7.12 8.75
CA LEU A 264 20.80 8.19 9.28
C LEU A 264 21.46 9.02 8.17
N CYS A 265 21.71 8.46 6.98
CA CYS A 265 22.27 9.22 5.85
C CYS A 265 21.26 10.15 5.14
N GLN A 266 19.98 10.12 5.51
CA GLN A 266 18.95 10.96 4.90
C GLN A 266 19.16 12.46 5.23
N PRO A 267 19.06 13.39 4.26
CA PRO A 267 19.33 14.80 4.50
C PRO A 267 18.47 15.43 5.61
N HIS A 268 17.16 15.13 5.66
CA HIS A 268 16.24 15.67 6.68
C HIS A 268 16.49 15.07 8.07
N VAL A 269 16.88 13.80 8.14
CA VAL A 269 17.27 13.14 9.40
C VAL A 269 18.55 13.75 9.95
N LEU A 270 19.56 13.97 9.10
CA LEU A 270 20.80 14.65 9.49
C LEU A 270 20.53 16.07 9.95
N GLU A 271 19.72 16.85 9.23
CA GLU A 271 19.34 18.20 9.66
C GLU A 271 18.68 18.18 11.05
N TYR A 272 17.72 17.27 11.29
CA TYR A 272 17.05 17.11 12.57
C TYR A 272 18.02 16.78 13.71
N VAL A 273 18.88 15.76 13.55
CA VAL A 273 19.83 15.32 14.59
C VAL A 273 20.85 16.42 14.90
N LEU A 274 21.38 17.08 13.86
CA LEU A 274 22.34 18.18 14.01
C LEU A 274 21.70 19.40 14.69
N ARG A 275 20.41 19.65 14.44
CA ARG A 275 19.63 20.69 15.13
C ARG A 275 19.40 20.34 16.60
N GLN A 276 18.91 19.13 16.90
CA GLN A 276 18.68 18.67 18.28
C GLN A 276 19.96 18.78 19.11
N HIS A 277 21.10 18.30 18.61
CA HIS A 277 22.38 18.43 19.31
C HIS A 277 22.83 19.89 19.50
N ASN A 278 22.56 20.80 18.57
CA ASN A 278 22.85 22.23 18.76
C ASN A 278 21.92 22.88 19.82
N GLU A 279 20.68 22.40 19.94
CA GLU A 279 19.74 22.80 20.99
C GLU A 279 20.17 22.25 22.37
N GLU A 280 20.55 20.98 22.49
CA GLU A 280 21.14 20.38 23.71
C GLU A 280 22.42 21.11 24.15
N LEU A 281 23.33 21.40 23.21
CA LEU A 281 24.52 22.23 23.43
C LEU A 281 24.21 23.69 23.78
N SER A 282 22.96 24.15 23.65
CA SER A 282 22.59 25.46 24.17
C SER A 282 22.42 25.46 25.70
N VAL A 283 22.09 24.31 26.31
CA VAL A 283 21.58 24.18 27.69
C VAL A 283 22.65 23.84 28.75
N MET A 284 23.81 23.27 28.39
CA MET A 284 24.87 22.89 29.36
C MET A 284 25.56 24.10 30.06
N ARG A 285 26.61 23.93 30.87
CA ARG A 285 27.38 25.04 31.50
C ARG A 285 28.78 25.26 30.89
N ASP A 286 29.37 26.45 31.10
CA ASP A 286 29.92 27.23 29.96
C ASP A 286 31.33 26.97 29.42
N GLU A 287 32.30 26.45 30.19
CA GLU A 287 33.72 26.64 29.80
C GLU A 287 34.25 25.68 28.71
N ASP A 288 34.09 24.35 28.84
CA ASP A 288 34.41 23.41 27.75
C ASP A 288 33.33 23.35 26.67
N LYS A 289 32.09 23.69 27.07
CA LYS A 289 30.89 23.74 26.22
C LYS A 289 31.09 24.66 25.02
N GLN A 290 31.71 25.83 25.19
CA GLN A 290 31.84 26.79 24.09
C GLN A 290 32.78 26.28 22.98
N LYS A 291 33.88 25.60 23.33
CA LYS A 291 34.79 24.96 22.35
C LYS A 291 34.11 23.79 21.65
N LEU A 292 33.44 22.91 22.40
CA LEU A 292 32.72 21.77 21.81
C LEU A 292 31.59 22.25 20.89
N LYS A 293 30.87 23.30 21.29
CA LYS A 293 29.83 23.95 20.49
C LYS A 293 30.38 24.60 19.22
N GLU A 294 31.53 25.28 19.27
CA GLU A 294 32.16 25.79 18.06
C GLU A 294 32.64 24.68 17.12
N ILE A 295 33.18 23.59 17.66
CA ILE A 295 33.63 22.43 16.87
C ILE A 295 32.42 21.75 16.23
N MET A 296 31.38 21.43 17.00
CA MET A 296 30.15 20.84 16.47
C MET A 296 29.43 21.79 15.51
N GLN A 297 29.36 23.11 15.74
CA GLN A 297 28.79 24.03 14.74
C GLN A 297 29.62 24.09 13.45
N LYS A 298 30.95 23.93 13.51
CA LYS A 298 31.79 23.80 12.31
C LYS A 298 31.55 22.46 11.60
N VAL A 299 31.43 21.36 12.33
CA VAL A 299 31.08 20.03 11.78
C VAL A 299 29.68 20.04 11.17
N ILE A 300 28.67 20.54 11.88
CA ILE A 300 27.28 20.70 11.41
C ILE A 300 27.25 21.51 10.11
N ARG A 301 27.88 22.69 10.06
CA ARG A 301 27.92 23.50 8.82
C ARG A 301 28.70 22.82 7.70
N ALA A 302 29.76 22.06 8.01
CA ALA A 302 30.50 21.30 7.00
C ALA A 302 29.66 20.14 6.46
N SER A 303 29.00 19.37 7.32
CA SER A 303 28.12 18.25 6.94
C SER A 303 26.90 18.73 6.16
N LEU A 304 26.20 19.77 6.61
CA LEU A 304 25.09 20.38 5.86
C LEU A 304 25.55 20.90 4.48
N LYS A 305 26.69 21.59 4.42
CA LYS A 305 27.25 22.06 3.14
C LYS A 305 27.70 20.90 2.23
N LEU A 306 28.17 19.79 2.79
CA LEU A 306 28.48 18.57 2.04
C LEU A 306 27.21 17.86 1.53
N LEU A 307 26.11 17.89 2.30
CA LEU A 307 24.80 17.40 1.87
C LEU A 307 24.20 18.27 0.76
N GLU A 308 24.25 19.60 0.88
CA GLU A 308 23.86 20.55 -0.18
C GLU A 308 24.68 20.32 -1.45
N GLU A 309 26.00 20.19 -1.32
CA GLU A 309 26.92 19.96 -2.44
C GLU A 309 26.73 18.58 -3.08
N ASN A 310 26.47 17.53 -2.30
CA ASN A 310 26.11 16.21 -2.84
C ASN A 310 24.74 16.24 -3.52
N SER A 311 23.73 16.89 -2.93
CA SER A 311 22.41 17.06 -3.55
C SER A 311 22.52 17.81 -4.89
N ARG A 312 23.35 18.87 -4.95
CA ARG A 312 23.67 19.60 -6.17
C ARG A 312 24.35 18.69 -7.21
N ARG A 313 25.37 17.94 -6.82
CA ARG A 313 26.08 16.99 -7.70
C ARG A 313 25.18 15.88 -8.21
N SER A 314 24.30 15.32 -7.38
CA SER A 314 23.33 14.31 -7.82
C SER A 314 22.37 14.87 -8.87
N LYS A 315 21.90 16.11 -8.72
CA LYS A 315 21.08 16.80 -9.74
C LYS A 315 21.87 17.04 -11.03
N GLU A 316 23.14 17.45 -10.94
CA GLU A 316 24.03 17.60 -12.09
C GLU A 316 24.29 16.26 -12.79
N ILE A 317 24.47 15.16 -12.04
CA ILE A 317 24.63 13.80 -12.58
C ILE A 317 23.37 13.32 -13.31
N VAL A 318 22.17 13.51 -12.73
CA VAL A 318 20.91 13.13 -13.38
C VAL A 318 20.67 13.92 -14.67
N GLU A 319 20.97 15.23 -14.67
CA GLU A 319 20.86 16.06 -15.87
C GLU A 319 21.91 15.65 -16.93
N LEU A 320 23.15 15.31 -16.52
CA LEU A 320 24.15 14.74 -17.43
C LEU A 320 23.75 13.37 -17.99
N GLN A 321 23.15 12.49 -17.18
CA GLN A 321 22.60 11.20 -17.64
C GLN A 321 21.48 11.40 -18.67
N LYS A 322 20.58 12.36 -18.43
CA LYS A 322 19.51 12.74 -19.35
C LYS A 322 20.05 13.32 -20.66
N GLN A 323 21.07 14.17 -20.60
CA GLN A 323 21.77 14.70 -21.79
C GLN A 323 22.50 13.58 -22.55
N TYR A 324 23.13 12.64 -21.85
CA TYR A 324 23.81 11.49 -22.44
C TYR A 324 22.84 10.52 -23.13
N ALA A 325 21.68 10.24 -22.51
CA ALA A 325 20.59 9.49 -23.13
C ALA A 325 20.09 10.20 -24.40
N SER A 326 19.86 11.52 -24.32
CA SER A 326 19.43 12.34 -25.47
C SER A 326 20.45 12.34 -26.62
N LEU A 327 21.75 12.32 -26.31
CA LEU A 327 22.84 12.19 -27.28
C LEU A 327 22.87 10.81 -27.95
N ILE A 328 22.64 9.74 -27.17
CA ILE A 328 22.58 8.36 -27.70
C ILE A 328 21.36 8.16 -28.60
N GLU A 329 20.19 8.68 -28.22
CA GLU A 329 18.99 8.63 -29.05
C GLU A 329 19.11 9.50 -30.30
N GLY A 330 19.71 10.69 -30.19
CA GLY A 330 20.01 11.58 -31.32
C GLY A 330 21.04 11.02 -32.31
N SER A 331 21.91 10.09 -31.89
CA SER A 331 22.99 9.53 -32.72
C SER A 331 22.54 8.47 -33.73
N LYS A 332 21.24 8.14 -33.81
CA LYS A 332 20.74 7.07 -34.69
C LYS A 332 20.42 7.47 -36.14
N THR A 333 20.72 8.70 -36.59
CA THR A 333 20.41 9.16 -37.96
C THR A 333 21.52 9.94 -38.69
N VAL A 334 22.71 9.36 -38.83
CA VAL A 334 23.59 9.64 -39.99
C VAL A 334 24.15 8.33 -40.54
N CYS A 335 23.80 7.98 -41.78
CA CYS A 335 24.42 6.89 -42.51
C CYS A 335 25.82 7.28 -43.01
N ILE A 336 26.81 6.43 -42.72
CA ILE A 336 27.93 6.18 -43.64
C ILE A 336 28.03 4.67 -43.82
N GLN A 337 27.87 4.21 -45.07
CA GLN A 337 28.22 2.86 -45.51
C GLN A 337 29.71 2.83 -45.89
N GLU A 338 30.26 1.61 -46.04
CA GLU A 338 31.67 1.29 -46.32
C GLU A 338 32.59 1.42 -45.08
N SER A 339 33.53 0.51 -44.80
CA SER A 339 33.79 -0.86 -45.32
C SER A 339 34.79 -1.59 -44.39
N PHE A 340 34.69 -2.93 -44.34
CA PHE A 340 35.70 -3.92 -43.90
C PHE A 340 36.96 -3.54 -43.08
N GLU A 341 37.16 -4.36 -42.02
CA GLU A 341 38.43 -4.83 -41.45
C GLU A 341 39.26 -4.00 -40.45
N SER A 342 39.90 -4.77 -39.55
CA SER A 342 40.90 -4.46 -38.52
C SER A 342 40.42 -3.99 -37.12
N SER A 343 40.98 -4.65 -36.10
CA SER A 343 40.69 -4.55 -34.65
C SER A 343 41.52 -3.42 -34.00
N PRO A 344 41.29 -3.04 -32.72
CA PRO A 344 41.97 -3.80 -31.66
C PRO A 344 41.19 -3.99 -30.34
N ASP A 345 41.47 -5.12 -29.67
CA ASP A 345 41.18 -5.33 -28.25
C ASP A 345 41.84 -4.27 -27.35
N ILE A 346 41.12 -3.74 -26.35
CA ILE A 346 41.72 -2.97 -25.26
C ILE A 346 41.47 -3.67 -23.93
N ILE A 347 42.55 -4.23 -23.41
CA ILE A 347 42.64 -4.98 -22.16
C ILE A 347 42.50 -4.03 -20.96
N PHE A 348 41.47 -4.21 -20.13
CA PHE A 348 41.34 -3.49 -18.85
C PHE A 348 42.34 -4.04 -17.81
N ASN A 349 43.48 -3.35 -17.69
CA ASN A 349 44.59 -3.80 -16.84
C ASN A 349 44.35 -3.41 -15.37
N LYS A 350 43.84 -4.37 -14.57
CA LYS A 350 43.35 -4.18 -13.18
C LYS A 350 44.47 -4.05 -12.12
N SER A 351 45.57 -3.38 -12.45
CA SER A 351 46.86 -3.47 -11.73
C SER A 351 47.48 -2.11 -11.39
N ARG A 352 46.68 -1.08 -11.05
CA ARG A 352 47.23 0.25 -10.73
C ARG A 352 46.46 1.10 -9.72
N MET A 353 46.13 0.54 -8.55
CA MET A 353 45.81 1.35 -7.36
C MET A 353 46.18 0.61 -6.06
N ASN A 354 47.48 0.49 -5.80
CA ASN A 354 48.04 0.19 -4.48
C ASN A 354 49.14 1.22 -4.20
N GLY A 355 48.89 2.11 -3.25
CA GLY A 355 49.76 3.24 -2.89
C GLY A 355 49.62 3.54 -1.39
N CYS A 356 50.47 2.87 -0.61
CA CYS A 356 50.46 2.82 0.85
C CYS A 356 50.67 4.19 1.53
N VAL A 357 49.93 4.46 2.63
CA VAL A 357 50.50 5.11 3.83
C VAL A 357 50.02 4.40 5.09
N HIS A 358 50.98 3.81 5.80
CA HIS A 358 50.98 3.23 7.15
C HIS A 358 49.85 3.60 8.14
N ALA A 359 49.27 2.56 8.74
CA ALA A 359 48.88 2.56 10.14
C ALA A 359 49.84 1.63 10.93
N ILE A 360 50.29 2.08 12.10
CA ILE A 360 51.24 1.36 12.94
C ILE A 360 50.46 0.49 13.94
N ILE A 361 50.77 -0.81 13.99
CA ILE A 361 50.37 -1.74 15.05
C ILE A 361 51.62 -2.04 15.89
N PRO A 362 51.54 -2.03 17.22
CA PRO A 362 52.44 -2.78 18.08
C PRO A 362 51.82 -4.14 18.43
N ASP A 363 52.46 -5.21 17.95
CA ASP A 363 52.47 -6.53 18.61
C ASP A 363 53.06 -6.37 20.05
N GLU A 364 52.92 -7.28 21.02
CA GLU A 364 52.61 -8.72 21.00
C GLU A 364 52.19 -9.19 22.42
N VAL A 365 52.28 -10.52 22.67
CA VAL A 365 52.19 -11.24 23.98
C VAL A 365 50.74 -11.56 24.42
N GLU A 366 50.30 -12.81 24.64
CA GLU A 366 50.95 -14.14 24.55
C GLU A 366 49.91 -15.25 24.21
N GLU A 367 50.34 -16.42 23.71
CA GLU A 367 49.49 -17.63 23.57
C GLU A 367 49.64 -18.57 24.79
N ALA A 368 48.54 -19.23 25.19
CA ALA A 368 48.62 -20.58 25.78
C ALA A 368 47.31 -21.40 25.67
N HIS A 369 47.45 -22.61 25.11
CA HIS A 369 46.58 -23.78 25.22
C HIS A 369 46.36 -24.23 26.70
N SER A 370 45.39 -25.06 27.12
CA SER A 370 44.25 -25.79 26.49
C SER A 370 43.28 -26.29 27.59
N ASP A 371 42.38 -27.21 27.23
CA ASP A 371 41.72 -28.25 28.06
C ASP A 371 40.23 -28.07 28.42
N THR A 372 39.40 -28.70 27.61
CA THR A 372 38.07 -29.23 28.00
C THR A 372 38.25 -30.45 28.91
N PRO A 373 37.34 -30.69 29.88
CA PRO A 373 36.59 -31.95 29.76
C PRO A 373 35.10 -31.84 30.13
N ALA A 374 34.31 -32.74 29.56
CA ALA A 374 32.86 -32.81 29.73
C ALA A 374 32.40 -33.72 30.89
N ARG A 375 31.25 -33.39 31.51
CA ARG A 375 30.28 -34.29 32.18
C ARG A 375 28.96 -33.51 32.38
N ARG A 376 27.78 -33.89 31.89
CA ARG A 376 26.91 -35.07 32.15
C ARG A 376 26.40 -35.22 33.59
N SER A 377 25.16 -34.77 33.84
CA SER A 377 24.02 -35.53 34.46
C SER A 377 22.83 -34.57 34.68
N ASN A 378 21.70 -34.69 33.99
CA ASN A 378 20.56 -35.63 34.16
C ASN A 378 19.59 -35.33 35.32
N CYS A 379 18.29 -35.27 34.97
CA CYS A 379 17.10 -35.48 35.81
C CYS A 379 16.80 -34.42 36.91
N SER A 380 15.55 -34.17 37.33
CA SER A 380 14.21 -34.58 36.83
C SER A 380 13.12 -33.72 37.49
N SER A 381 11.95 -33.69 36.85
CA SER A 381 10.61 -33.27 37.36
C SER A 381 10.34 -33.41 38.88
N VAL A 382 9.67 -32.39 39.45
CA VAL A 382 8.63 -32.52 40.49
C VAL A 382 7.57 -31.42 40.28
N ASP A 383 6.31 -31.74 40.55
CA ASP A 383 5.11 -30.91 40.43
C ASP A 383 5.03 -29.74 41.44
N CYS A 384 4.28 -28.69 41.05
CA CYS A 384 3.33 -27.92 41.88
C CYS A 384 2.52 -26.96 40.99
#